data_AF-A0A4R6GHU3-F1
#
_entry.id   AF-A0A4R6GHU3-F1
#
_cell.length_a   1.000
_cell.length_b   1.000
_cell.length_c   1.000
_cell.angle_alpha   90.00
_cell.angle_beta   90.00
_cell.angle_gamma   90.00
#
_symmetry.space_group_name_H-M   'P 1'
#
loop_
_entity.id
_entity.type
_entity.pdbx_description
1 polymer ?
#
loop_
_entity_poly.entity_id
_entity_poly.type
_entity_poly.pdbx_seq_one_letter_code
_entity_poly.pdbx_strand_id
1 'polypeptide(L)'
;MLIRSLILVFTALMAFSMPASSQSTRIDLLGNAAPSTAATRTIVITPETKWVNVEGGEIINFIVGDKSFAWDFYVGFTVSSFDLKLVAPPGLLQRSIIAYISPDPRYRGVD
;
A
#
# COMPACT_ATOMS: atom_id res chain seq x y z
N MET A 1 6.63 69.88 -6.66
CA MET A 1 7.80 69.43 -5.87
C MET A 1 7.33 68.34 -4.92
N LEU A 2 7.82 67.12 -5.12
CA LEU A 2 7.68 65.98 -4.21
C LEU A 2 8.26 66.33 -2.83
N ILE A 3 7.72 65.76 -1.74
CA ILE A 3 8.49 65.14 -0.63
C ILE A 3 7.55 64.22 0.19
N ARG A 4 7.82 62.92 0.04
CA ARG A 4 7.86 61.81 1.02
C ARG A 4 7.01 61.89 2.30
N SER A 5 6.14 60.90 2.49
CA SER A 5 5.90 60.31 3.80
C SER A 5 5.81 58.80 3.67
N LEU A 6 6.86 58.16 4.17
CA LEU A 6 7.09 56.73 4.26
C LEU A 6 6.37 56.24 5.52
N ILE A 7 5.32 55.42 5.38
CA ILE A 7 4.77 54.64 6.51
C ILE A 7 5.00 53.17 6.19
N LEU A 8 5.91 52.58 6.98
CA LEU A 8 6.20 51.15 6.99
C LEU A 8 4.96 50.37 7.40
N VAL A 9 4.58 49.37 6.61
CA VAL A 9 3.76 48.25 7.10
C VAL A 9 4.55 46.98 6.83
N PHE A 10 5.35 46.58 7.82
CA PHE A 10 6.10 45.33 7.81
C PHE A 10 5.10 44.18 7.88
N THR A 11 4.91 43.48 6.77
CA THR A 11 3.98 42.36 6.64
C THR A 11 4.55 41.14 7.37
N ALA A 12 4.00 40.81 8.54
CA ALA A 12 4.33 39.56 9.23
C ALA A 12 3.56 38.39 8.59
N LEU A 13 4.09 37.80 7.52
CA LEU A 13 3.65 36.47 7.06
C LEU A 13 4.26 35.41 7.99
N MET A 14 3.53 35.02 9.03
CA MET A 14 3.82 33.75 9.72
C MET A 14 3.41 32.61 8.79
N ALA A 15 4.39 32.00 8.11
CA ALA A 15 4.22 30.73 7.43
C ALA A 15 4.04 29.63 8.49
N PHE A 16 2.81 29.19 8.73
CA PHE A 16 2.53 27.95 9.46
C PHE A 16 3.09 26.79 8.64
N SER A 17 4.30 26.35 8.94
CA SER A 17 4.83 25.09 8.43
C SER A 17 4.15 23.97 9.20
N MET A 18 3.07 23.42 8.65
CA MET A 18 2.46 22.20 9.19
C MET A 18 3.47 21.06 9.04
N PRO A 19 3.86 20.36 10.12
CA PRO A 19 4.64 19.14 9.97
C PRO A 19 3.78 18.13 9.21
N ALA A 20 4.27 17.65 8.06
CA ALA A 20 3.68 16.52 7.39
C ALA A 20 3.81 15.31 8.33
N SER A 21 2.68 14.85 8.90
CA SER A 21 2.66 13.60 9.64
C SER A 21 3.02 12.47 8.68
N SER A 22 4.16 11.82 8.93
CA SER A 22 4.48 10.56 8.25
C SER A 22 3.52 9.51 8.79
N GLN A 23 2.46 9.22 8.03
CA GLN A 23 1.54 8.14 8.36
C GLN A 23 2.30 6.82 8.20
N SER A 24 2.64 6.18 9.32
CA SER A 24 3.22 4.85 9.30
C SER A 24 2.30 3.90 8.53
N THR A 25 2.87 3.13 7.60
CA THR A 25 2.10 2.12 6.87
C THR A 25 1.61 1.08 7.87
N ARG A 26 0.28 0.93 7.94
CA ARG A 26 -0.39 -0.02 8.83
C ARG A 26 -0.28 -1.43 8.27
N ILE A 27 0.89 -2.04 8.42
CA ILE A 27 1.18 -3.41 7.96
C ILE A 27 0.23 -4.44 8.58
N ASP A 28 -0.28 -4.15 9.77
CA ASP A 28 -1.28 -4.94 10.49
C ASP A 28 -2.64 -5.02 9.77
N LEU A 29 -2.89 -4.13 8.80
CA LEU A 29 -4.10 -4.14 7.98
C LEU A 29 -3.92 -4.82 6.63
N LEU A 30 -2.72 -5.34 6.31
CA LEU A 30 -2.39 -5.89 4.99
C LEU A 30 -2.62 -7.40 4.89
N GLY A 31 -3.18 -8.04 5.92
CA GLY A 31 -3.43 -9.48 5.95
C GLY A 31 -2.39 -10.25 6.75
N ASN A 32 -2.23 -11.55 6.46
CA ASN A 32 -1.38 -12.45 7.24
C ASN A 32 -0.54 -13.37 6.35
N ALA A 33 0.62 -13.78 6.87
CA ALA A 33 1.37 -14.89 6.27
C ALA A 33 0.56 -16.17 6.36
N ALA A 34 0.55 -16.95 5.29
CA ALA A 34 -0.17 -18.21 5.21
C ALA A 34 0.76 -19.36 4.75
N PRO A 35 0.47 -20.61 5.11
CA PRO A 35 1.14 -21.75 4.50
C PRO A 35 0.72 -21.89 3.03
N SER A 36 1.66 -22.24 2.15
CA SER A 36 1.36 -22.43 0.72
C SER A 36 0.32 -23.50 0.44
N THR A 37 0.19 -24.49 1.33
CA THR A 37 -0.82 -25.55 1.27
C THR A 37 -2.25 -25.06 1.50
N ALA A 38 -2.44 -23.86 2.07
CA ALA A 38 -3.75 -23.24 2.24
C ALA A 38 -4.13 -22.34 1.05
N ALA A 39 -3.21 -22.10 0.12
CA ALA A 39 -3.47 -21.22 -1.01
C ALA A 39 -4.48 -21.85 -1.98
N THR A 40 -5.49 -21.07 -2.35
CA THR A 40 -6.51 -21.48 -3.31
C THR A 40 -6.13 -21.12 -4.74
N ARG A 41 -5.17 -20.20 -4.93
CA ARG A 41 -4.61 -19.82 -6.22
C ARG A 41 -3.11 -19.58 -6.12
N THR A 42 -2.41 -19.86 -7.22
CA THR A 42 -1.00 -19.54 -7.38
C THR A 42 -0.81 -18.46 -8.43
N ILE A 43 0.05 -17.48 -8.17
CA ILE A 43 0.45 -16.45 -9.12
C ILE A 43 1.97 -16.50 -9.29
N VAL A 44 2.42 -16.68 -10.53
CA VAL A 44 3.85 -16.62 -10.87
C VAL A 44 4.23 -15.16 -11.13
N ILE A 45 5.22 -14.67 -10.38
CA ILE A 45 5.82 -13.36 -10.57
C ILE A 45 7.00 -13.49 -11.53
N THR A 46 6.83 -12.96 -12.73
CA THR A 46 7.85 -12.88 -13.78
C THR A 46 8.57 -11.53 -13.70
N PRO A 47 9.71 -11.32 -14.40
CA PRO A 47 10.34 -9.99 -14.47
C PRO A 47 9.41 -8.88 -14.98
N GLU A 48 8.43 -9.22 -15.82
CA GLU A 48 7.48 -8.27 -16.44
C GLU A 48 6.30 -7.93 -15.53
N THR A 49 6.06 -8.71 -14.47
CA THR A 49 4.96 -8.50 -13.53
C THR A 49 5.13 -7.16 -12.81
N LYS A 50 4.21 -6.22 -13.04
CA LYS A 50 4.17 -4.90 -12.38
C LYS A 50 3.09 -4.82 -11.30
N TRP A 51 2.01 -5.56 -11.48
CA TRP A 51 0.91 -5.66 -10.53
C TRP A 51 0.25 -7.03 -10.61
N VAL A 52 -0.56 -7.34 -9.61
CA VAL A 52 -1.44 -8.50 -9.55
C VAL A 52 -2.83 -8.06 -9.08
N ASN A 53 -3.86 -8.77 -9.52
CA ASN A 53 -5.22 -8.56 -9.02
C ASN A 53 -5.60 -9.74 -8.13
N VAL A 54 -6.13 -9.43 -6.96
CA VAL A 54 -6.58 -10.40 -5.96
C VAL A 54 -7.93 -9.95 -5.41
N GLU A 55 -8.62 -10.88 -4.78
CA GLU A 55 -9.88 -10.63 -4.09
C GLU A 55 -9.67 -10.73 -2.57
N GLY A 56 -10.34 -9.86 -1.81
CA GLY A 56 -10.30 -9.93 -0.35
C GLY A 56 -10.74 -11.29 0.15
N GLY A 57 -10.01 -11.83 1.12
CA GLY A 57 -10.22 -13.19 1.64
C GLY A 57 -9.60 -14.32 0.82
N GLU A 58 -8.94 -14.04 -0.32
CA GLU A 58 -8.13 -15.04 -1.00
C GLU A 58 -6.84 -15.35 -0.24
N ILE A 59 -6.40 -16.62 -0.26
CA ILE A 59 -5.04 -17.00 0.10
C ILE A 59 -4.28 -17.30 -1.19
N ILE A 60 -3.27 -16.49 -1.51
CA ILE A 60 -2.49 -16.61 -2.74
C ILE A 60 -1.09 -17.09 -2.43
N ASN A 61 -0.62 -18.12 -3.15
CA ASN A 61 0.79 -18.49 -3.19
C ASN A 61 1.47 -17.76 -4.36
N PHE A 62 2.44 -16.91 -4.04
CA PHE A 62 3.26 -16.22 -5.04
C PHE A 62 4.54 -17.00 -5.28
N ILE A 63 4.82 -17.34 -6.53
CA ILE A 63 6.08 -17.98 -6.95
C ILE A 63 6.98 -16.92 -7.56
N VAL A 64 8.22 -16.84 -7.07
CA VAL A 64 9.26 -15.90 -7.52
C VAL A 64 10.52 -16.72 -7.80
N GLY A 65 10.74 -17.09 -9.06
CA GLY A 65 11.81 -18.02 -9.43
C GLY A 65 11.61 -19.40 -8.80
N ASP A 66 12.54 -19.83 -7.95
CA ASP A 66 12.54 -21.10 -7.23
C ASP A 66 11.94 -21.01 -5.82
N LYS A 67 11.52 -19.82 -5.40
CA LYS A 67 10.97 -19.55 -4.07
C LYS A 67 9.49 -19.21 -4.14
N SER A 68 8.82 -19.34 -3.00
CA SER A 68 7.44 -18.89 -2.87
C SER A 68 7.14 -18.32 -1.48
N PHE A 69 6.07 -17.55 -1.40
CA PHE A 69 5.45 -17.16 -0.15
C PHE A 69 3.94 -17.10 -0.35
N ALA A 70 3.17 -17.46 0.67
CA ALA A 70 1.71 -17.35 0.60
C ALA A 70 1.19 -16.30 1.58
N TRP A 71 0.13 -15.62 1.15
CA TRP A 71 -0.45 -14.51 1.86
C TRP A 71 -1.98 -14.61 1.85
N ASP A 72 -2.56 -14.46 3.03
CA ASP A 72 -4.00 -14.34 3.26
C ASP A 72 -4.39 -12.86 3.14
N PHE A 73 -5.18 -12.52 2.13
CA PHE A 73 -5.71 -11.18 1.87
C PHE A 73 -6.93 -10.84 2.74
N TYR A 74 -6.88 -11.20 4.02
CA TYR A 74 -7.78 -10.68 5.05
C TYR A 74 -7.37 -9.26 5.45
N VAL A 75 -7.61 -8.32 4.55
CA VAL A 75 -7.17 -6.92 4.67
C VAL A 75 -8.21 -6.03 5.35
N GLY A 76 -7.77 -4.89 5.89
CA GLY A 76 -8.68 -3.86 6.39
C GLY A 76 -9.55 -3.28 5.27
N PHE A 77 -10.78 -2.88 5.59
CA PHE A 77 -11.78 -2.42 4.62
C PHE A 77 -11.32 -1.24 3.73
N THR A 78 -10.41 -0.40 4.23
CA THR A 78 -9.88 0.75 3.47
C THR A 78 -8.70 0.40 2.55
N VAL A 79 -8.21 -0.83 2.59
CA VAL A 79 -7.05 -1.28 1.81
C VAL A 79 -7.52 -1.79 0.45
N SER A 80 -7.28 -0.98 -0.58
CA SER A 80 -7.57 -1.35 -1.98
C SER A 80 -6.32 -1.75 -2.77
N SER A 81 -5.13 -1.38 -2.28
CA SER A 81 -3.87 -1.83 -2.85
C SER A 81 -2.70 -1.64 -1.89
N PHE A 82 -1.64 -2.41 -2.09
CA PHE A 82 -0.35 -2.20 -1.43
C PHE A 82 0.79 -2.86 -2.23
N ASP A 83 2.04 -2.46 -1.93
CA ASP A 83 3.23 -3.10 -2.50
C ASP A 83 3.51 -4.44 -1.79
N LEU A 84 3.54 -5.53 -2.55
CA LEU A 84 3.83 -6.88 -2.03
C LEU A 84 5.17 -6.97 -1.30
N LYS A 85 6.13 -6.06 -1.55
CA LYS A 85 7.38 -5.98 -0.78
C LYS A 85 7.17 -5.75 0.72
N LEU A 86 6.04 -5.18 1.13
CA LEU A 86 5.71 -4.93 2.54
C LEU A 86 5.42 -6.23 3.31
N VAL A 87 5.01 -7.29 2.61
CA VAL A 87 4.55 -8.55 3.21
C VAL A 87 5.38 -9.76 2.77
N ALA A 88 6.12 -9.63 1.67
CA ALA A 88 7.03 -10.67 1.20
C ALA A 88 8.25 -10.82 2.14
N PRO A 89 8.84 -12.03 2.23
CA PRO A 89 10.11 -12.22 2.90
C PRO A 89 11.18 -11.23 2.41
N PRO A 90 12.02 -10.65 3.30
CA PRO A 90 13.03 -9.68 2.91
C PRO A 90 13.96 -10.18 1.80
N GLY A 91 14.15 -9.34 0.77
CA GLY A 91 15.02 -9.65 -0.37
C GLY A 91 14.42 -10.59 -1.42
N LEU A 92 13.23 -11.17 -1.20
CA LEU A 92 12.58 -12.02 -2.20
C LEU A 92 12.10 -11.22 -3.42
N LEU A 93 11.49 -10.06 -3.17
CA LEU A 93 11.05 -9.12 -4.20
C LEU A 93 12.04 -7.96 -4.33
N GLN A 94 12.74 -7.90 -5.46
CA GLN A 94 13.74 -6.87 -5.73
C GLN A 94 13.14 -5.54 -6.22
N ARG A 95 11.87 -5.55 -6.65
CA ARG A 95 11.14 -4.38 -7.16
C ARG A 95 9.73 -4.32 -6.60
N SER A 96 9.12 -3.14 -6.68
CA SER A 96 7.74 -2.92 -6.28
C SER A 96 6.79 -3.70 -7.18
N ILE A 97 5.82 -4.40 -6.58
CA ILE A 97 4.74 -5.10 -7.28
C ILE A 97 3.46 -4.81 -6.53
N ILE A 98 2.53 -4.12 -7.19
CA ILE A 98 1.30 -3.67 -6.54
C ILE A 98 0.26 -4.78 -6.58
N ALA A 99 -0.25 -5.18 -5.43
CA ALA A 99 -1.48 -5.97 -5.36
C ALA A 99 -2.67 -5.02 -5.35
N TYR A 100 -3.55 -5.14 -6.33
CA TYR A 100 -4.87 -4.50 -6.33
C TYR A 100 -5.90 -5.49 -5.81
N ILE A 101 -6.70 -5.04 -4.84
CA ILE A 101 -7.57 -5.90 -4.06
C ILE A 101 -9.02 -5.49 -4.31
N SER A 102 -9.83 -6.40 -4.85
CA SER A 102 -11.28 -6.22 -4.87
C SER A 102 -11.88 -6.52 -3.49
N PRO A 103 -13.03 -5.90 -3.13
CA PRO A 103 -13.72 -6.22 -1.89
C PRO A 103 -13.99 -7.71 -1.75
N ASP A 104 -13.90 -8.20 -0.51
CA ASP A 104 -14.21 -9.59 -0.21
C ASP A 104 -15.70 -9.88 -0.52
N PRO A 105 -15.99 -10.91 -1.33
CA PRO A 105 -17.31 -11.17 -1.85
C PRO A 105 -18.31 -11.55 -0.76
N ARG A 106 -17.84 -12.02 0.40
CA ARG A 106 -18.65 -12.38 1.57
C ARG A 106 -19.31 -11.15 2.22
N TYR A 107 -18.79 -9.96 1.95
CA TYR A 107 -19.30 -8.69 2.49
C TYR A 107 -19.87 -7.76 1.43
N ARG A 108 -20.18 -8.27 0.22
CA ARG A 108 -20.88 -7.46 -0.80
C ARG A 108 -22.37 -7.37 -0.45
N GLY A 109 -22.93 -6.16 -0.41
CA GLY A 109 -24.37 -5.92 -0.25
C GLY A 109 -24.89 -5.86 1.19
N VAL A 110 -24.03 -5.49 2.15
CA VAL A 110 -24.43 -5.18 3.55
C VAL A 110 -24.63 -3.67 3.79
N ASP A 111 -24.89 -2.94 2.71
CA ASP A 111 -25.16 -1.50 2.63
C ASP A 111 -26.43 -1.07 3.40
#